data_AF-A0A7J8ID10-F1
#
_entry.id   AF-A0A7J8ID10-F1
#
_cell.length_a   1.000
_cell.length_b   1.000
_cell.length_c   1.000
_cell.angle_alpha   90.00
_cell.angle_beta   90.00
_cell.angle_gamma   90.00
#
_symmetry.space_group_name_H-M   'P 1'
#
loop_
_entity.id
_entity.type
_entity.pdbx_description
1 polymer ?
#
loop_
_entity_poly.entity_id
_entity_poly.type
_entity_poly.pdbx_seq_one_letter_code
_entity_poly.pdbx_strand_id
1 'polypeptide(L)'
;MPGKHQHFQEPEVGCCGKYFLFGFNIVFWVLGALFLAIGLWAWGEKGVLSNISALTDLGGLDPVWLFVVVGGIMSVLGFAGCIGALRENTFLLKFFSVFLGLIFFLELATGILVFVFKDWIRDQLNLFINNNVKAYRDDIDLQNLIDFAQEYWSCCGARGPNDWNLNIYFNCTDLNPSRERCGVPFSCCVRDPAEDVLNTQCGYDVRLKLELEQQGSIHTKGCVGQFEKWLQDNLIVVAGVFVGIALLQIFGICLAQNLDQT
;
A
#
# COMPACT_ATOMS: atom_id res chain seq x y z
N MET A 1 50.89 33.09 -32.85
CA MET A 1 49.46 33.20 -32.52
C MET A 1 49.19 32.23 -31.38
N PRO A 2 48.90 32.68 -30.15
CA PRO A 2 48.55 31.77 -29.07
C PRO A 2 47.06 31.41 -29.20
N GLY A 3 46.78 30.11 -29.23
CA GLY A 3 45.43 29.57 -29.28
C GLY A 3 44.69 29.84 -27.98
N LYS A 4 43.44 30.30 -28.09
CA LYS A 4 42.52 30.52 -26.97
C LYS A 4 42.36 29.23 -26.16
N HIS A 5 42.77 29.25 -24.89
CA HIS A 5 42.23 28.32 -23.90
C HIS A 5 40.73 28.62 -23.74
N GLN A 6 39.89 27.73 -24.27
CA GLN A 6 38.49 27.69 -23.91
C GLN A 6 38.42 27.16 -22.47
N HIS A 7 38.21 28.07 -21.53
CA HIS A 7 37.66 27.73 -20.23
C HIS A 7 36.28 27.13 -20.50
N PHE A 8 36.16 25.80 -20.50
CA PHE A 8 34.87 25.16 -20.25
C PHE A 8 34.48 25.58 -18.84
N GLN A 9 33.51 26.48 -18.75
CA GLN A 9 32.83 26.79 -17.51
C GLN A 9 32.05 25.52 -17.16
N GLU A 10 32.61 24.69 -16.28
CA GLU A 10 31.84 23.63 -15.63
C GLU A 10 30.60 24.29 -15.04
N PRO A 11 29.39 23.72 -15.26
CA PRO A 11 28.21 24.20 -14.57
C PRO A 11 28.40 23.88 -13.09
N GLU A 12 28.99 24.81 -12.33
CA GLU A 12 29.03 24.75 -10.88
C GLU A 12 27.59 24.50 -10.42
N VAL A 13 27.33 23.32 -9.86
CA VAL A 13 26.05 23.01 -9.23
C VAL A 13 25.88 24.04 -8.13
N GLY A 14 25.02 25.03 -8.40
CA GLY A 14 24.86 26.15 -7.50
C GLY A 14 24.60 25.64 -6.09
N CYS A 15 25.21 26.26 -5.10
CA CYS A 15 25.05 26.01 -3.67
C CYS A 15 23.61 25.57 -3.28
N CYS A 16 22.60 26.21 -3.89
CA CYS A 16 21.17 25.87 -3.77
C CYS A 16 20.84 24.39 -4.09
N GLY A 17 21.35 23.82 -5.19
CA GLY A 17 21.08 22.43 -5.60
C GLY A 17 21.63 21.40 -4.62
N LYS A 18 22.82 21.65 -4.05
CA LYS A 18 23.42 20.79 -3.01
C LYS A 18 22.57 20.77 -1.73
N TYR A 19 22.18 21.94 -1.23
CA TYR A 19 21.33 22.04 -0.04
C TYR A 19 19.92 21.53 -0.28
N PHE A 20 19.37 21.71 -1.48
CA PHE A 20 18.08 21.13 -1.86
C PHE A 20 18.12 19.60 -1.89
N LEU A 21 19.15 19.00 -2.52
CA LEU A 21 19.33 17.54 -2.56
C LEU A 21 19.49 16.97 -1.15
N PHE A 22 20.27 17.63 -0.30
CA PHE A 22 20.41 17.26 1.11
C PHE A 22 19.07 17.35 1.86
N GLY A 23 18.34 18.46 1.70
CA GLY A 23 17.05 18.69 2.36
C GLY A 23 15.97 17.71 1.92
N PHE A 24 15.96 17.29 0.66
CA PHE A 24 15.04 16.25 0.19
C PHE A 24 15.43 14.88 0.76
N ASN A 25 16.71 14.49 0.65
CA ASN A 25 17.17 13.19 1.14
C ASN A 25 17.00 13.01 2.65
N ILE A 26 17.13 14.07 3.45
CA ILE A 26 16.92 13.97 4.91
C ILE A 26 15.45 13.67 5.24
N VAL A 27 14.50 14.23 4.48
CA VAL A 27 13.08 13.92 4.64
C VAL A 27 12.81 12.46 4.29
N PHE A 28 13.36 11.95 3.18
CA PHE A 28 13.23 10.54 2.79
C PHE A 28 13.86 9.60 3.81
N TRP A 29 15.01 9.98 4.36
CA TRP A 29 15.69 9.20 5.39
C TRP A 29 14.85 9.10 6.67
N VAL A 30 14.31 10.21 7.16
CA VAL A 30 13.46 10.23 8.37
C VAL A 30 12.17 9.45 8.15
N LEU A 31 11.50 9.62 7.00
CA LEU A 31 10.29 8.85 6.67
C LEU A 31 10.59 7.36 6.53
N GLY A 32 11.71 7.01 5.90
CA GLY A 32 12.18 5.61 5.81
C GLY A 32 12.43 5.00 7.17
N ALA A 33 13.09 5.74 8.07
CA ALA A 33 13.39 5.28 9.43
C ALA A 33 12.10 5.08 10.24
N LEU A 34 11.11 5.96 10.07
CA LEU A 34 9.80 5.83 10.69
C LEU A 34 9.08 4.58 10.18
N PHE A 35 9.05 4.35 8.86
CA PHE A 35 8.42 3.16 8.26
C PHE A 35 9.08 1.88 8.75
N LEU A 36 10.42 1.87 8.82
CA LEU A 36 11.18 0.74 9.33
C LEU A 36 10.91 0.49 10.82
N ALA A 37 10.83 1.55 11.64
CA ALA A 37 10.51 1.42 13.06
C ALA A 37 9.10 0.84 13.28
N ILE A 38 8.09 1.33 12.53
CA ILE A 38 6.72 0.80 12.58
C ILE A 38 6.70 -0.66 12.13
N GLY A 39 7.38 -1.00 11.03
CA GLY A 39 7.45 -2.36 10.52
C GLY A 39 8.11 -3.33 11.51
N LEU A 40 9.23 -2.94 12.14
CA LEU A 40 9.91 -3.76 13.14
C LEU A 40 9.10 -3.90 14.43
N TRP A 41 8.40 -2.85 14.86
CA TRP A 41 7.50 -2.92 16.01
C TRP A 41 6.34 -3.88 15.76
N ALA A 42 5.65 -3.74 14.62
CA ALA A 42 4.57 -4.64 14.22
C ALA A 42 5.04 -6.08 14.04
N TRP A 43 6.25 -6.28 13.50
CA TRP A 43 6.83 -7.62 13.40
C TRP A 43 7.15 -8.23 14.76
N GLY A 44 7.60 -7.41 15.72
CA GLY A 44 7.88 -7.85 17.10
C GLY A 44 6.61 -8.32 17.83
N GLU A 45 5.51 -7.59 17.69
CA GLU A 45 4.21 -7.98 18.25
C GLU A 45 3.72 -9.32 17.65
N LYS A 46 3.87 -9.50 16.34
CA LYS A 46 3.57 -10.78 15.66
C LYS A 46 4.52 -11.92 16.06
N GLY A 47 5.79 -11.59 16.34
CA GLY A 47 6.91 -12.52 16.51
C GLY A 47 6.99 -13.30 17.82
N VAL A 48 6.13 -13.01 18.81
CA VAL A 48 6.09 -13.78 20.07
C VAL A 48 5.25 -15.06 19.95
N LEU A 49 4.34 -15.17 18.97
CA LEU A 49 3.36 -16.27 18.92
C LEU A 49 3.50 -17.26 17.74
N SER A 50 4.21 -16.92 16.66
CA SER A 50 4.17 -17.69 15.40
C SER A 50 5.55 -18.12 14.86
N ASN A 51 6.51 -18.45 15.73
CA ASN A 51 7.77 -19.00 15.26
C ASN A 51 7.53 -20.38 14.61
N ILE A 52 7.80 -20.46 13.30
CA ILE A 52 8.16 -21.66 12.51
C ILE A 52 7.05 -22.27 11.60
N SER A 53 5.74 -22.04 11.79
CA SER A 53 4.72 -22.66 10.91
C SER A 53 4.31 -21.86 9.66
N ALA A 54 4.61 -20.56 9.59
CA ALA A 54 4.12 -19.65 8.54
C ALA A 54 5.12 -19.36 7.40
N LEU A 55 6.32 -19.96 7.41
CA LEU A 55 7.35 -19.72 6.39
C LEU A 55 7.12 -20.49 5.08
N THR A 56 6.13 -21.38 5.03
CA THR A 56 5.95 -22.33 3.91
C THR A 56 4.57 -22.35 3.26
N ASP A 57 3.66 -21.45 3.62
CA ASP A 57 2.41 -21.30 2.87
C ASP A 57 2.44 -20.00 2.06
N LEU A 58 2.79 -20.17 0.78
CA LEU A 58 2.84 -19.12 -0.23
C LEU A 58 1.53 -18.34 -0.27
N GLY A 59 1.58 -17.01 -0.06
CA GLY A 59 0.60 -16.11 -0.67
C GLY A 59 -0.08 -15.06 0.20
N GLY A 60 0.46 -14.68 1.36
CA GLY A 60 0.06 -13.46 2.05
C GLY A 60 1.23 -12.49 2.11
N LEU A 61 1.24 -11.45 1.27
CA LEU A 61 2.09 -10.27 1.52
C LEU A 61 1.58 -9.60 2.80
N ASP A 62 2.08 -10.04 3.96
CA ASP A 62 1.78 -9.36 5.22
C ASP A 62 2.20 -7.89 5.06
N PRO A 63 1.29 -6.92 5.27
CA PRO A 63 1.61 -5.51 5.19
C PRO A 63 2.87 -5.14 5.97
N VAL A 64 3.16 -5.82 7.08
CA VAL A 64 4.36 -5.62 7.90
C VAL A 64 5.66 -5.75 7.09
N TRP A 65 5.78 -6.77 6.22
CA TRP A 65 6.97 -6.95 5.38
C TRP A 65 7.18 -5.79 4.41
N LEU A 66 6.09 -5.22 3.89
CA LEU A 66 6.14 -4.06 3.00
C LEU A 66 6.72 -2.85 3.74
N PHE A 67 6.26 -2.56 4.96
CA PHE A 67 6.80 -1.47 5.78
C PHE A 67 8.30 -1.64 6.05
N VAL A 68 8.75 -2.85 6.39
CA VAL A 68 10.17 -3.15 6.66
C VAL A 68 11.03 -2.98 5.40
N VAL A 69 10.65 -3.59 4.28
CA VAL A 69 11.44 -3.54 3.04
C VAL A 69 11.48 -2.12 2.46
N VAL A 70 10.33 -1.46 2.33
CA VAL A 70 10.24 -0.09 1.80
C VAL A 70 10.97 0.89 2.71
N GLY A 71 10.71 0.83 4.02
CA GLY A 71 11.38 1.67 5.01
C GLY A 71 12.90 1.47 5.04
N GLY A 72 13.36 0.23 4.90
CA GLY A 72 14.78 -0.12 4.79
C GLY A 72 15.45 0.49 3.56
N ILE A 73 14.85 0.30 2.38
CA ILE A 73 15.37 0.87 1.11
C ILE A 73 15.41 2.39 1.19
N MET A 74 14.32 3.03 1.62
CA MET A 74 14.25 4.50 1.77
C MET A 74 15.31 5.02 2.76
N SER A 75 15.50 4.34 3.89
CA SER A 75 16.50 4.73 4.89
C SER A 75 17.92 4.65 4.34
N VAL A 76 18.27 3.54 3.67
CA VAL A 76 19.62 3.36 3.12
C VAL A 76 19.91 4.38 2.01
N LEU A 77 18.97 4.57 1.08
CA LEU A 77 19.14 5.51 -0.02
C LEU A 77 19.15 6.96 0.46
N GLY A 78 18.26 7.33 1.39
CA GLY A 78 18.24 8.67 1.99
C GLY A 78 19.53 8.99 2.73
N PHE A 79 20.06 8.03 3.50
CA PHE A 79 21.34 8.19 4.20
C PHE A 79 22.51 8.33 3.21
N ALA A 80 22.59 7.45 2.21
CA ALA A 80 23.62 7.50 1.18
C ALA A 80 23.59 8.81 0.38
N GLY A 81 22.39 9.30 0.02
CA GLY A 81 22.19 10.58 -0.65
C GLY A 81 22.62 11.77 0.21
N CYS A 82 22.27 11.77 1.50
CA CYS A 82 22.68 12.83 2.43
C CYS A 82 24.20 12.90 2.61
N ILE A 83 24.83 11.76 2.93
CA ILE A 83 26.28 11.71 3.16
C ILE A 83 27.05 11.93 1.86
N GLY A 84 26.57 11.37 0.74
CA GLY A 84 27.13 11.59 -0.59
C GLY A 84 27.16 13.07 -0.95
N ALA A 85 26.06 13.79 -0.74
CA ALA A 85 25.99 15.22 -1.00
C ALA A 85 26.85 16.05 -0.04
N LEU A 86 26.86 15.77 1.26
CA LEU A 86 27.62 16.54 2.25
C LEU A 86 29.13 16.34 2.17
N ARG A 87 29.56 15.09 1.94
CA ARG A 87 30.97 14.69 1.92
C ARG A 87 31.57 14.68 0.51
N GLU A 88 30.77 15.01 -0.51
CA GLU A 88 31.17 14.94 -1.93
C GLU A 88 31.77 13.56 -2.26
N ASN A 89 31.18 12.52 -1.69
CA ASN A 89 31.66 11.15 -1.88
C ASN A 89 31.03 10.57 -3.15
N THR A 90 31.81 10.59 -4.23
CA THR A 90 31.47 10.08 -5.56
C THR A 90 30.96 8.64 -5.54
N PHE A 91 31.53 7.76 -4.71
CA PHE A 91 31.06 6.37 -4.59
C PHE A 91 29.63 6.28 -4.05
N LEU A 92 29.30 7.06 -3.01
CA LEU A 92 27.95 7.10 -2.43
C LEU A 92 26.94 7.75 -3.37
N LEU A 93 27.34 8.81 -4.08
CA LEU A 93 26.48 9.47 -5.09
C LEU A 93 26.19 8.55 -6.28
N LYS A 94 27.18 7.78 -6.75
CA LYS A 94 26.98 6.75 -7.78
C LYS A 94 26.06 5.64 -7.31
N PHE A 95 26.28 5.13 -6.09
CA PHE A 95 25.38 4.13 -5.49
C PHE A 95 23.94 4.66 -5.46
N PHE A 96 23.72 5.84 -4.91
CA PHE A 96 22.41 6.48 -4.86
C PHE A 96 21.76 6.63 -6.25
N SER A 97 22.50 7.16 -7.22
CA SER A 97 22.03 7.39 -8.59
C SER A 97 21.65 6.09 -9.30
N VAL A 98 22.49 5.04 -9.19
CA VAL A 98 22.23 3.73 -9.80
C VAL A 98 20.97 3.09 -9.22
N PHE A 99 20.82 3.09 -7.89
CA PHE A 99 19.65 2.49 -7.25
C PHE A 99 18.36 3.27 -7.53
N LEU A 100 18.39 4.60 -7.56
CA LEU A 100 17.25 5.39 -8.04
C LEU A 100 16.87 5.05 -9.48
N GLY A 101 17.86 4.89 -10.37
CA GLY A 101 17.62 4.46 -11.74
C GLY A 101 16.95 3.08 -11.82
N LEU A 102 17.42 2.12 -11.01
CA LEU A 102 16.80 0.79 -10.93
C LEU A 102 15.35 0.86 -10.44
N ILE A 103 15.08 1.66 -9.39
CA ILE A 103 13.72 1.85 -8.87
C ILE A 103 12.82 2.49 -9.93
N PHE A 104 13.29 3.50 -10.66
CA PHE A 104 12.54 4.13 -11.75
C PHE A 104 12.11 3.12 -12.82
N PHE A 105 13.02 2.25 -13.27
CA PHE A 105 12.68 1.21 -14.25
C PHE A 105 11.73 0.15 -13.68
N LEU A 106 11.87 -0.20 -12.40
CA LEU A 106 10.94 -1.10 -11.73
C LEU A 106 9.54 -0.48 -11.62
N GLU A 107 9.42 0.80 -11.25
CA GLU A 107 8.15 1.52 -11.18
C GLU A 107 7.45 1.58 -12.55
N LEU A 108 8.20 1.88 -13.62
CA LEU A 108 7.68 1.87 -14.98
C LEU A 108 7.20 0.47 -15.38
N ALA A 109 8.01 -0.56 -15.12
CA ALA A 109 7.65 -1.94 -15.41
C ALA A 109 6.41 -2.37 -14.64
N THR A 110 6.33 -2.09 -13.33
CA THR A 110 5.18 -2.37 -12.49
C THR A 110 3.93 -1.64 -13.00
N GLY A 111 4.03 -0.36 -13.37
CA GLY A 111 2.90 0.40 -13.93
C GLY A 111 2.35 -0.24 -15.22
N ILE A 112 3.23 -0.68 -16.11
CA ILE A 112 2.83 -1.39 -17.34
C ILE A 112 2.20 -2.75 -17.01
N LEU A 113 2.82 -3.53 -16.13
CA LEU A 113 2.33 -4.85 -15.75
C LEU A 113 0.96 -4.77 -15.09
N VAL A 114 0.72 -3.79 -14.21
CA VAL A 114 -0.58 -3.59 -13.57
C VAL A 114 -1.67 -3.31 -14.59
N PHE A 115 -1.37 -2.50 -15.61
CA PHE A 115 -2.31 -2.20 -16.67
C PHE A 115 -2.61 -3.42 -17.56
N VAL A 116 -1.56 -4.16 -17.95
CA VAL A 116 -1.68 -5.33 -18.83
C VAL A 116 -2.38 -6.50 -18.14
N PHE A 117 -2.09 -6.74 -16.86
CA PHE A 117 -2.60 -7.89 -16.10
C PHE A 117 -3.73 -7.52 -15.13
N LYS A 118 -4.49 -6.47 -15.41
CA LYS A 118 -5.55 -5.96 -14.53
C LYS A 118 -6.55 -7.04 -14.08
N ASP A 119 -6.96 -7.92 -15.00
CA ASP A 119 -7.97 -8.94 -14.72
C ASP A 119 -7.41 -10.04 -13.81
N TRP A 120 -6.15 -10.43 -14.04
CA TRP A 120 -5.43 -11.35 -13.15
C TRP A 120 -5.23 -10.73 -11.76
N ILE A 121 -4.86 -9.45 -11.68
CA ILE A 121 -4.73 -8.73 -10.40
C ILE A 121 -6.05 -8.68 -9.66
N ARG A 122 -7.15 -8.42 -10.36
CA ARG A 122 -8.51 -8.46 -9.79
C ARG A 122 -8.79 -9.84 -9.18
N ASP A 123 -8.48 -10.92 -9.88
CA ASP A 123 -8.69 -12.28 -9.36
C ASP A 123 -7.81 -12.57 -8.14
N GLN A 124 -6.54 -12.15 -8.16
CA GLN A 124 -5.66 -12.25 -6.99
C GLN A 124 -6.20 -11.45 -5.80
N LEU A 125 -6.71 -10.24 -6.03
CA LEU A 125 -7.29 -9.42 -4.97
C LEU A 125 -8.56 -10.07 -4.39
N ASN A 126 -9.40 -10.66 -5.23
CA ASN A 126 -10.56 -11.43 -4.76
C ASN A 126 -10.13 -12.63 -3.91
N LEU A 127 -9.12 -13.39 -4.34
CA LEU A 127 -8.58 -14.52 -3.56
C LEU A 127 -7.99 -14.06 -2.23
N PHE A 128 -7.22 -12.97 -2.26
CA PHE A 128 -6.64 -12.37 -1.07
C PHE A 128 -7.72 -11.97 -0.06
N ILE A 129 -8.71 -11.18 -0.46
CA ILE A 129 -9.79 -10.75 0.45
C ILE A 129 -10.58 -11.97 0.94
N ASN A 130 -10.88 -12.94 0.08
CA ASN A 130 -11.61 -14.14 0.50
C ASN A 130 -10.84 -14.98 1.52
N ASN A 131 -9.52 -15.10 1.40
CA ASN A 131 -8.69 -15.78 2.39
C ASN A 131 -8.66 -15.03 3.72
N ASN A 132 -8.61 -13.70 3.67
CA ASN A 132 -8.69 -12.85 4.86
C ASN A 132 -10.09 -12.91 5.52
N VAL A 133 -11.18 -13.00 4.74
CA VAL A 133 -12.55 -13.21 5.24
C VAL A 133 -12.67 -14.56 5.99
N LYS A 134 -12.02 -15.62 5.51
CA LYS A 134 -11.98 -16.91 6.24
C LYS A 134 -11.37 -16.75 7.63
N ALA A 135 -10.30 -15.97 7.73
CA ALA A 135 -9.55 -15.73 8.97
C ALA A 135 -10.07 -14.54 9.79
N TYR A 136 -11.21 -13.93 9.42
CA TYR A 136 -11.70 -12.66 10.01
C TYR A 136 -11.79 -12.64 11.55
N ARG A 137 -12.07 -13.78 12.20
CA ARG A 137 -12.18 -13.90 13.66
C ARG A 137 -10.91 -14.42 14.35
N ASP A 138 -9.87 -14.74 13.58
CA ASP A 138 -8.65 -15.36 14.11
C ASP A 138 -7.66 -14.30 14.62
N ASP A 139 -7.73 -13.08 14.08
CA ASP A 139 -6.86 -11.95 14.44
C ASP A 139 -7.67 -10.64 14.51
N ILE A 140 -7.56 -9.92 15.62
CA ILE A 140 -8.26 -8.65 15.86
C ILE A 140 -7.78 -7.53 14.93
N ASP A 141 -6.51 -7.53 14.54
CA ASP A 141 -5.96 -6.54 13.63
C ASP A 141 -6.49 -6.76 12.21
N LEU A 142 -6.59 -8.04 11.81
CA LEU A 142 -7.22 -8.42 10.56
C LEU A 142 -8.71 -8.03 10.55
N GLN A 143 -9.39 -8.28 11.66
CA GLN A 143 -10.79 -7.91 11.84
C GLN A 143 -10.99 -6.40 11.62
N ASN A 144 -10.21 -5.58 12.33
CA ASN A 144 -10.25 -4.11 12.25
C ASN A 144 -9.92 -3.61 10.83
N LEU A 145 -8.97 -4.24 10.14
CA LEU A 145 -8.61 -3.87 8.77
C LEU A 145 -9.75 -4.15 7.78
N ILE A 146 -10.39 -5.32 7.88
CA ILE A 146 -11.55 -5.66 7.03
C ILE A 146 -12.72 -4.72 7.34
N ASP A 147 -12.99 -4.47 8.62
CA ASP A 147 -14.07 -3.59 9.05
C ASP A 147 -13.87 -2.16 8.53
N PHE A 148 -12.65 -1.63 8.65
CA PHE A 148 -12.27 -0.33 8.10
C PHE A 148 -12.47 -0.27 6.58
N ALA A 149 -12.00 -1.29 5.85
CA ALA A 149 -12.14 -1.33 4.40
C ALA A 149 -13.61 -1.36 3.95
N GLN A 150 -14.45 -2.13 4.65
CA GLN A 150 -15.88 -2.27 4.36
C GLN A 150 -16.65 -0.97 4.61
N GLU A 151 -16.36 -0.31 5.73
CA GLU A 151 -16.96 0.98 6.07
C GLU A 151 -16.50 2.08 5.10
N TYR A 152 -15.19 2.17 4.86
CA TYR A 152 -14.59 3.23 4.05
C TYR A 152 -15.05 3.20 2.58
N TRP A 153 -15.14 2.00 1.99
CA TRP A 153 -15.59 1.83 0.60
C TRP A 153 -17.08 1.49 0.47
N SER A 154 -17.83 1.48 1.58
CA SER A 154 -19.25 1.14 1.59
C SER A 154 -19.53 -0.14 0.80
N CYS A 155 -18.86 -1.21 1.20
CA CYS A 155 -18.81 -2.50 0.52
C CYS A 155 -18.92 -3.65 1.51
N CYS A 156 -19.20 -4.86 1.02
CA CYS A 156 -19.28 -6.05 1.85
C CYS A 156 -18.73 -7.26 1.11
N GLY A 157 -17.78 -7.97 1.72
CA GLY A 157 -17.07 -9.09 1.09
C GLY A 157 -16.19 -8.67 -0.10
N ALA A 158 -15.61 -9.65 -0.80
CA ALA A 158 -14.73 -9.37 -1.94
C ALA A 158 -15.53 -8.96 -3.19
N ARG A 159 -16.48 -9.80 -3.58
CA ARG A 159 -17.45 -9.63 -4.67
C ARG A 159 -18.83 -9.25 -4.16
N GLY A 160 -19.18 -9.65 -2.94
CA GLY A 160 -20.42 -9.26 -2.29
C GLY A 160 -20.65 -9.94 -0.94
N PRO A 161 -21.82 -9.72 -0.31
CA PRO A 161 -22.16 -10.27 1.01
C PRO A 161 -22.07 -11.80 1.10
N ASN A 162 -22.22 -12.50 -0.03
CA ASN A 162 -22.21 -13.95 -0.06
C ASN A 162 -20.83 -14.58 0.18
N ASP A 163 -19.74 -13.81 0.04
CA ASP A 163 -18.38 -14.30 0.33
C ASP A 163 -18.21 -14.64 1.82
N TRP A 164 -19.05 -14.08 2.70
CA TRP A 164 -19.10 -14.44 4.12
C TRP A 164 -19.49 -15.90 4.38
N ASN A 165 -19.97 -16.64 3.36
CA ASN A 165 -20.09 -18.09 3.47
C ASN A 165 -18.75 -18.82 3.64
N LEU A 166 -17.64 -18.19 3.28
CA LEU A 166 -16.31 -18.77 3.45
C LEU A 166 -15.86 -18.78 4.91
N ASN A 167 -16.42 -17.90 5.75
CA ASN A 167 -16.10 -17.83 7.16
C ASN A 167 -16.96 -18.80 7.99
N ILE A 168 -16.34 -19.52 8.92
CA ILE A 168 -17.02 -20.55 9.74
C ILE A 168 -18.17 -20.01 10.59
N TYR A 169 -18.11 -18.75 11.04
CA TYR A 169 -19.13 -18.14 11.90
C TYR A 169 -20.33 -17.59 11.11
N PHE A 170 -20.11 -17.13 9.88
CA PHE A 170 -21.14 -16.52 9.03
C PHE A 170 -21.73 -17.49 7.99
N ASN A 171 -21.12 -18.67 7.83
CA ASN A 171 -21.56 -19.69 6.89
C ASN A 171 -23.04 -20.06 7.06
N CYS A 172 -23.82 -19.96 5.99
CA CYS A 172 -25.28 -20.08 6.03
C CYS A 172 -25.83 -21.53 6.00
N THR A 173 -25.00 -22.55 6.26
CA THR A 173 -25.47 -23.95 6.33
C THR A 173 -26.36 -24.18 7.55
N ASP A 174 -27.43 -24.98 7.44
CA ASP A 174 -28.39 -25.27 8.53
C ASP A 174 -27.80 -25.96 9.75
N LEU A 175 -26.64 -26.59 9.58
CA LEU A 175 -25.91 -27.23 10.67
C LEU A 175 -25.00 -26.27 11.45
N ASN A 176 -24.83 -25.02 11.00
CA ASN A 176 -23.94 -24.08 11.66
C ASN A 176 -24.56 -23.55 12.96
N PRO A 177 -23.99 -23.84 14.14
CA PRO A 177 -24.56 -23.41 15.42
C PRO A 177 -24.30 -21.93 15.74
N SER A 178 -23.51 -21.24 14.91
CA SER A 178 -23.15 -19.83 15.14
C SER A 178 -24.38 -18.92 15.14
N ARG A 179 -24.41 -17.96 16.08
CA ARG A 179 -25.44 -16.92 16.11
C ARG A 179 -25.34 -15.96 14.93
N GLU A 180 -24.18 -15.86 14.30
CA GLU A 180 -23.89 -14.97 13.16
C GLU A 180 -24.12 -15.66 11.80
N ARG A 181 -24.66 -16.89 11.82
CA ARG A 181 -25.02 -17.67 10.64
C ARG A 181 -25.90 -16.85 9.70
N CYS A 182 -25.63 -16.95 8.39
CA CYS A 182 -26.35 -16.19 7.36
C CYS A 182 -26.31 -14.66 7.57
N GLY A 183 -25.36 -14.19 8.37
CA GLY A 183 -25.13 -12.77 8.58
C GLY A 183 -23.92 -12.24 7.83
N VAL A 184 -23.60 -10.99 8.13
CA VAL A 184 -22.36 -10.28 7.77
C VAL A 184 -21.92 -9.45 8.99
N PRO A 185 -20.65 -9.03 9.08
CA PRO A 185 -20.21 -8.14 10.14
C PRO A 185 -20.92 -6.80 10.11
N PHE A 186 -20.89 -6.11 11.25
CA PHE A 186 -21.50 -4.80 11.40
C PHE A 186 -20.90 -3.72 10.48
N SER A 187 -19.66 -3.89 10.03
CA SER A 187 -18.99 -2.98 9.10
C SER A 187 -19.61 -2.99 7.69
N CYS A 188 -20.41 -4.02 7.36
CA CYS A 188 -21.23 -4.04 6.15
C CYS A 188 -22.55 -3.26 6.28
N CYS A 189 -22.91 -2.79 7.48
CA CYS A 189 -24.19 -2.13 7.74
C CYS A 189 -24.27 -0.74 7.11
N VAL A 190 -25.42 -0.42 6.51
CA VAL A 190 -25.72 0.94 6.06
C VAL A 190 -26.12 1.79 7.27
N ARG A 191 -25.56 3.00 7.38
CA ARG A 191 -26.00 3.99 8.38
C ARG A 191 -27.34 4.59 7.96
N ASP A 192 -28.34 4.53 8.84
CA ASP A 192 -29.60 5.23 8.65
C ASP A 192 -29.38 6.73 8.94
N PRO A 193 -29.64 7.64 7.98
CA PRO A 193 -29.50 9.08 8.22
C PRO A 193 -30.48 9.63 9.27
N ALA A 194 -31.53 8.90 9.65
CA ALA A 194 -32.48 9.29 10.70
C ALA A 194 -32.04 8.84 12.11
N GLU A 195 -31.05 7.96 12.23
CA GLU A 195 -30.56 7.44 13.51
C GLU A 195 -29.10 7.86 13.74
N ASP A 196 -28.82 8.48 14.90
CA ASP A 196 -27.46 8.91 15.26
C ASP A 196 -26.51 7.73 15.59
N VAL A 197 -27.05 6.52 15.79
CA VAL A 197 -26.31 5.33 16.21
C VAL A 197 -26.42 4.24 15.17
N LEU A 198 -25.27 3.70 14.73
CA LEU A 198 -25.24 2.56 13.81
C LEU A 198 -25.85 1.32 14.50
N ASN A 199 -26.86 0.73 13.87
CA ASN A 199 -27.41 -0.55 14.30
C ASN A 199 -26.41 -1.69 14.04
N THR A 200 -25.62 -2.04 15.05
CA THR A 200 -24.65 -3.15 14.97
C THR A 200 -25.29 -4.52 14.80
N GLN A 201 -26.61 -4.64 15.00
CA GLN A 201 -27.36 -5.87 14.77
C GLN A 201 -27.90 -5.99 13.34
N CYS A 202 -27.69 -5.00 12.46
CA CYS A 202 -28.25 -5.04 11.10
C CYS A 202 -27.83 -6.29 10.30
N GLY A 203 -26.63 -6.81 10.60
CA GLY A 203 -26.01 -7.91 9.85
C GLY A 203 -26.56 -9.29 10.20
N TYR A 204 -27.33 -9.46 11.29
CA TYR A 204 -27.87 -10.76 11.69
C TYR A 204 -29.00 -11.21 10.78
N ASP A 205 -28.96 -12.47 10.33
CA ASP A 205 -29.96 -13.12 9.47
C ASP A 205 -30.27 -12.36 8.16
N VAL A 206 -29.48 -11.33 7.83
CA VAL A 206 -29.80 -10.42 6.72
C VAL A 206 -29.76 -11.14 5.38
N ARG A 207 -28.92 -12.18 5.24
CA ARG A 207 -28.82 -12.95 4.00
C ARG A 207 -29.95 -13.98 3.83
N LEU A 208 -30.83 -14.14 4.83
CA LEU A 208 -32.08 -14.89 4.71
C LEU A 208 -33.23 -14.02 4.16
N LYS A 209 -33.09 -12.70 4.23
CA LYS A 209 -34.08 -11.73 3.72
C LYS A 209 -34.02 -11.61 2.20
N LEU A 210 -35.08 -11.07 1.61
CA LEU A 210 -35.15 -10.76 0.17
C LEU A 210 -34.09 -9.71 -0.21
N GLU A 211 -33.53 -9.80 -1.43
CA GLU A 211 -32.47 -8.88 -1.89
C GLU A 211 -32.85 -7.40 -1.79
N LEU A 212 -34.12 -7.06 -2.00
CA LEU A 212 -34.65 -5.70 -1.85
C LEU A 212 -34.54 -5.18 -0.41
N GLU A 213 -34.74 -6.04 0.58
CA GLU A 213 -34.60 -5.68 2.00
C GLU A 213 -33.12 -5.60 2.42
N GLN A 214 -32.27 -6.42 1.80
CA GLN A 214 -30.83 -6.38 2.03
C GLN A 214 -30.23 -5.03 1.59
N GLN A 215 -30.65 -4.50 0.44
CA GLN A 215 -30.15 -3.22 -0.09
C GLN A 215 -30.40 -2.03 0.84
N GLY A 216 -31.45 -2.07 1.66
CA GLY A 216 -31.74 -1.04 2.66
C GLY A 216 -30.99 -1.21 3.98
N SER A 217 -30.42 -2.40 4.25
CA SER A 217 -29.81 -2.73 5.55
C SER A 217 -28.29 -2.86 5.46
N ILE A 218 -27.75 -3.37 4.35
CA ILE A 218 -26.32 -3.66 4.18
C ILE A 218 -25.80 -3.21 2.82
N HIS A 219 -24.49 -2.96 2.75
CA HIS A 219 -23.79 -2.77 1.50
C HIS A 219 -23.76 -4.06 0.69
N THR A 220 -24.33 -4.07 -0.52
CA THR A 220 -24.41 -5.26 -1.38
C THR A 220 -23.29 -5.36 -2.41
N LYS A 221 -22.50 -4.28 -2.58
CA LYS A 221 -21.38 -4.25 -3.53
C LYS A 221 -20.13 -4.85 -2.91
N GLY A 222 -19.39 -5.64 -3.68
CA GLY A 222 -18.09 -6.17 -3.27
C GLY A 222 -17.00 -5.10 -3.20
N CYS A 223 -16.07 -5.27 -2.26
CA CYS A 223 -14.97 -4.32 -2.04
C CYS A 223 -13.99 -4.26 -3.20
N VAL A 224 -13.76 -5.36 -3.94
CA VAL A 224 -12.88 -5.34 -5.11
C VAL A 224 -13.43 -4.43 -6.20
N GLY A 225 -14.72 -4.56 -6.51
CA GLY A 225 -15.37 -3.71 -7.51
C GLY A 225 -15.47 -2.24 -7.07
N GLN A 226 -15.66 -1.98 -5.77
CA GLN A 226 -15.68 -0.62 -5.24
C GLN A 226 -14.29 0.02 -5.25
N PHE A 227 -13.25 -0.75 -4.95
CA PHE A 227 -11.86 -0.30 -5.09
C PHE A 227 -11.50 0.02 -6.55
N GLU A 228 -11.89 -0.84 -7.51
CA GLU A 228 -11.72 -0.56 -8.94
C GLU A 228 -12.43 0.73 -9.36
N LYS A 229 -13.66 0.93 -8.90
CA LYS A 229 -14.42 2.15 -9.17
C LYS A 229 -13.72 3.38 -8.59
N TRP A 230 -13.29 3.31 -7.33
CA TRP A 230 -12.54 4.39 -6.70
C TRP A 230 -11.27 4.73 -7.48
N LEU A 231 -10.53 3.71 -7.96
CA LEU A 231 -9.32 3.90 -8.75
C LEU A 231 -9.64 4.57 -10.10
N GLN A 232 -10.74 4.20 -10.76
CA GLN A 232 -11.18 4.83 -12.00
C GLN A 232 -11.59 6.29 -11.78
N ASP A 233 -12.35 6.56 -10.72
CA ASP A 233 -12.82 7.91 -10.37
C ASP A 233 -11.64 8.84 -9.99
N ASN A 234 -10.56 8.28 -9.43
CA ASN A 234 -9.38 9.02 -8.97
C ASN A 234 -8.14 8.82 -9.86
N LEU A 235 -8.30 8.29 -11.07
CA LEU A 235 -7.18 7.90 -11.94
C LEU A 235 -6.21 9.05 -12.21
N ILE A 236 -6.71 10.28 -12.37
CA ILE A 236 -5.90 11.48 -12.63
C ILE A 236 -4.98 11.77 -11.44
N VAL A 237 -5.50 11.68 -10.21
CA VAL A 237 -4.72 11.92 -8.99
C VAL A 237 -3.65 10.86 -8.84
N VAL A 238 -4.03 9.59 -9.00
CA VAL A 238 -3.09 8.45 -8.91
C VAL A 238 -1.99 8.57 -9.95
N ALA A 239 -2.34 8.80 -11.23
CA ALA A 239 -1.37 8.99 -12.30
C ALA A 239 -0.46 10.21 -12.03
N GLY A 240 -1.02 11.31 -11.51
CA GLY A 240 -0.26 12.49 -11.11
C GLY A 240 0.78 12.19 -10.02
N VAL A 241 0.44 11.36 -9.03
CA VAL A 241 1.39 10.91 -8.00
C VAL A 241 2.53 10.09 -8.60
N PHE A 242 2.23 9.11 -9.47
CA PHE A 242 3.26 8.30 -10.14
C PHE A 242 4.21 9.16 -10.99
N VAL A 243 3.65 10.10 -11.77
CA VAL A 243 4.47 11.03 -12.57
C VAL A 243 5.31 11.95 -11.67
N GLY A 244 4.75 12.43 -10.56
CA GLY A 244 5.48 13.23 -9.58
C GLY A 244 6.67 12.49 -8.98
N ILE A 245 6.48 11.23 -8.57
CA ILE A 245 7.55 10.37 -8.04
C ILE A 245 8.63 10.15 -9.11
N ALA A 246 8.24 9.81 -10.35
CA ALA A 246 9.16 9.63 -11.46
C ALA A 246 10.00 10.89 -11.75
N LEU A 247 9.38 12.07 -11.75
CA LEU A 247 10.10 13.34 -11.94
C LEU A 247 11.07 13.64 -10.79
N LEU A 248 10.68 13.35 -9.55
CA LEU A 248 11.55 13.50 -8.39
C LEU A 248 12.78 12.58 -8.46
N GLN A 249 12.60 11.33 -8.91
CA GLN A 249 13.71 10.40 -9.13
C GLN A 249 14.66 10.89 -10.22
N ILE A 250 14.13 11.30 -11.38
CA ILE A 250 14.94 11.85 -12.48
C ILE A 250 15.73 13.06 -12.00
N PHE A 251 15.08 13.97 -11.29
CA PHE A 251 15.73 15.15 -10.73
C PHE A 251 16.85 14.78 -9.74
N GLY A 252 16.61 13.82 -8.85
CA GLY A 252 17.62 13.29 -7.92
C GLY A 252 18.82 12.66 -8.64
N ILE A 253 18.58 11.90 -9.71
CA ILE A 253 19.62 11.29 -10.56
C ILE A 253 20.46 12.39 -11.23
N CYS A 254 19.82 13.37 -11.85
CA CYS A 254 20.53 14.47 -12.53
C CYS A 254 21.40 15.27 -11.55
N LEU A 255 20.88 15.60 -10.36
CA LEU A 255 21.68 16.31 -9.35
C LEU A 255 22.85 15.47 -8.85
N ALA A 256 22.64 14.18 -8.58
CA ALA A 256 23.70 13.29 -8.12
C ALA A 256 24.82 13.12 -9.18
N GLN A 257 24.46 13.04 -10.45
CA GLN A 257 25.41 12.94 -11.56
C GLN A 257 26.20 14.25 -11.77
N ASN A 258 25.53 15.40 -11.66
CA ASN A 258 26.21 16.68 -11.76
C ASN A 258 27.19 16.90 -10.61
N LEU A 259 26.84 16.48 -9.38
CA LEU A 259 27.71 16.54 -8.20
C LEU A 259 28.89 15.55 -8.25
N ASP A 260 28.77 14.45 -8.99
CA ASP A 260 29.86 13.48 -9.22
C ASP A 260 30.91 13.99 -10.23
N GLN A 261 30.58 15.03 -11.00
CA GLN A 261 31.45 15.62 -12.02
C GLN A 261 32.28 16.82 -11.53
N THR A 262 31.87 17.46 -10.43
CA THR A 262 32.64 18.48 -9.69
C THR A 262 33.65 17.84 -8.74
#